data_AF-A0A410PLH8-F1
#
_entry.id   AF-A0A410PLH8-F1
#
_cell.length_a   1.000
_cell.length_b   1.000
_cell.length_c   1.000
_cell.angle_alpha   90.00
_cell.angle_beta   90.00
_cell.angle_gamma   90.00
#
_symmetry.space_group_name_H-M   'P 1'
#
loop_
_entity.id
_entity.type
_entity.pdbx_description
1 polymer ?
#
loop_
_entity_poly.entity_id
_entity_poly.type
_entity_poly.pdbx_seq_one_letter_code
_entity_poly.pdbx_strand_id
1 'polypeptide(L)'
;MIIENKLTKRKYRNLVLSELLFGSFRAIIILVMYCLGWRILYSVAKAGQLKKNIPLFLGVCFILLIILINVIITCHAHMKNSFFYNSSSIMADNNQLVIDADENNKITYQWDSLTKVKENRKWYFMFFNDKSFFPISKDNSGELKDYLEAFKPVKRTYKKISILALVLATACGIYFVGTCAVNFNGHLAWKINELKTDKKAEIKDMNMYTLKFQGIINILKDKEKTEPNLMTNSVDIKFEKDGTIKSFETYIYGFDNDYNLKSGYLLYYDRSKSSKVTIHKQDWGSKGTIKYNSQNDLSIIINMLNKINVKDDVKVWNEPTYAIMYKGIRDFGYNLDGIRLIDKDGNITIPKTAEDDIKGPAISIYCPGREQAIIPHRFVYMPGSQAN
;
A
#
# COMPACT_ATOMS: atom_id res chain seq x y z
N MET A 1 -34.01 -17.26 49.60
CA MET A 1 -33.76 -15.82 49.33
C MET A 1 -34.52 -15.40 48.07
N ILE A 2 -35.34 -14.34 48.13
CA ILE A 2 -36.05 -13.80 46.95
C ILE A 2 -35.33 -12.55 46.46
N ILE A 3 -35.02 -12.48 45.16
CA ILE A 3 -34.28 -11.38 44.54
C ILE A 3 -35.10 -10.83 43.36
N GLU A 4 -35.44 -9.54 43.42
CA GLU A 4 -36.00 -8.84 42.25
C GLU A 4 -34.88 -8.50 41.25
N ASN A 5 -35.00 -8.99 40.01
CA ASN A 5 -34.02 -8.75 38.95
C ASN A 5 -34.66 -8.12 37.71
N LYS A 6 -34.85 -6.79 37.75
CA LYS A 6 -35.45 -6.03 36.66
C LYS A 6 -34.44 -5.84 35.51
N LEU A 7 -34.47 -6.75 34.54
CA LEU A 7 -33.64 -6.70 33.34
C LEU A 7 -34.46 -6.34 32.10
N THR A 8 -33.89 -5.59 31.16
CA THR A 8 -34.53 -5.35 29.86
C THR A 8 -33.83 -6.14 28.76
N LYS A 9 -34.56 -6.54 27.72
CA LYS A 9 -34.01 -7.27 26.56
C LYS A 9 -32.73 -6.62 25.99
N ARG A 10 -32.71 -5.28 25.88
CA ARG A 10 -31.55 -4.51 25.40
C ARG A 10 -30.36 -4.61 26.37
N LYS A 11 -30.60 -4.49 27.68
CA LYS A 11 -29.56 -4.62 28.70
C LYS A 11 -29.00 -6.04 28.74
N TYR A 12 -29.85 -7.07 28.68
CA TYR A 12 -29.43 -8.47 28.62
C TYR A 12 -28.50 -8.74 27.43
N ARG A 13 -28.94 -8.34 26.23
CA ARG A 13 -28.15 -8.49 25.00
C ARG A 13 -26.77 -7.85 25.12
N ASN A 14 -26.70 -6.64 25.65
CA ASN A 14 -25.43 -5.94 25.83
C ASN A 14 -24.51 -6.64 26.84
N LEU A 15 -25.05 -7.21 27.92
CA LEU A 15 -24.29 -7.97 28.91
C LEU A 15 -23.73 -9.28 28.31
N VAL A 16 -24.56 -10.01 27.55
CA VAL A 16 -24.17 -11.24 26.83
C VAL A 16 -23.08 -10.94 25.81
N LEU A 17 -23.28 -9.95 24.93
CA LEU A 17 -22.29 -9.56 23.92
C LEU A 17 -20.96 -9.12 24.57
N SER A 18 -21.04 -8.29 25.61
CA SER A 18 -19.86 -7.84 26.35
C SER A 18 -19.11 -9.00 27.02
N GLU A 19 -19.82 -10.01 27.53
CA GLU A 19 -19.22 -11.22 28.10
C GLU A 19 -18.53 -12.08 27.05
N LEU A 20 -19.19 -12.32 25.91
CA LEU A 20 -18.66 -13.14 24.83
C LEU A 20 -17.39 -12.52 24.22
N LEU A 21 -17.38 -11.20 24.02
CA LEU A 21 -16.26 -10.47 23.41
C LEU A 21 -15.10 -10.21 24.38
N PHE A 22 -15.39 -9.76 25.61
CA PHE A 22 -14.36 -9.20 26.51
C PHE A 22 -14.20 -9.95 27.82
N GLY A 23 -15.14 -10.84 28.18
CA GLY A 23 -15.15 -11.56 29.45
C GLY A 23 -14.51 -12.95 29.39
N SER A 24 -14.28 -13.51 28.19
CA SER A 24 -13.81 -14.87 27.98
C SER A 24 -12.36 -14.93 27.48
N PHE A 25 -11.78 -16.13 27.39
CA PHE A 25 -10.46 -16.38 26.78
C PHE A 25 -10.39 -15.85 25.33
N ARG A 26 -11.53 -15.76 24.63
CA ARG A 26 -11.63 -15.17 23.29
C ARG A 26 -11.12 -13.73 23.25
N ALA A 27 -11.24 -12.96 24.34
CA ALA A 27 -10.75 -11.59 24.42
C ALA A 27 -9.23 -11.50 24.23
N ILE A 28 -8.49 -12.48 24.76
CA ILE A 28 -7.03 -12.56 24.61
C ILE A 28 -6.67 -12.87 23.16
N ILE A 29 -7.38 -13.82 22.55
CA ILE A 29 -7.19 -14.17 21.12
C ILE A 29 -7.47 -12.95 20.25
N ILE A 30 -8.59 -12.26 20.46
CA ILE A 30 -8.95 -11.03 19.72
C ILE A 30 -7.85 -9.98 19.88
N LEU A 31 -7.38 -9.73 21.10
CA LEU A 31 -6.33 -8.75 21.37
C LEU A 31 -5.02 -9.10 20.65
N VAL A 32 -4.58 -10.37 20.73
CA VAL A 32 -3.35 -10.82 20.05
C VAL A 32 -3.48 -10.66 18.54
N MET A 33 -4.59 -11.12 17.95
CA MET A 33 -4.85 -10.99 16.52
C MET A 33 -4.94 -9.52 16.09
N TYR A 34 -5.55 -8.67 16.92
CA TYR A 34 -5.64 -7.24 16.67
C TYR A 34 -4.27 -6.55 16.69
N CYS A 35 -3.43 -6.85 17.69
CA CYS A 35 -2.06 -6.36 17.76
C CYS A 35 -1.20 -6.86 16.59
N LEU A 36 -1.37 -8.12 16.18
CA LEU A 36 -0.72 -8.66 14.98
C LEU A 36 -1.14 -7.90 13.73
N GLY A 37 -2.44 -7.60 13.58
CA GLY A 37 -2.95 -6.77 12.50
C GLY A 37 -2.27 -5.40 12.41
N TRP A 38 -2.14 -4.70 13.55
CA TRP A 38 -1.41 -3.43 13.62
C TRP A 38 0.08 -3.56 13.28
N ARG A 39 0.75 -4.62 13.76
CA ARG A 39 2.15 -4.89 13.43
C ARG A 39 2.35 -5.12 11.93
N ILE A 40 1.45 -5.87 11.29
CA ILE A 40 1.50 -6.11 9.85
C ILE A 40 1.29 -4.79 9.10
N LEU A 41 0.30 -3.98 9.51
CA LEU A 41 0.02 -2.69 8.91
C LEU A 41 1.20 -1.73 9.03
N TYR A 42 1.86 -1.69 10.20
CA TYR A 42 3.09 -0.92 10.41
C TYR A 42 4.23 -1.40 9.48
N SER A 43 4.43 -2.70 9.34
CA SER A 43 5.46 -3.25 8.45
C SER A 43 5.22 -2.86 6.99
N VAL A 44 3.95 -2.89 6.53
CA VAL A 44 3.59 -2.41 5.19
C VAL A 44 3.85 -0.91 5.06
N ALA A 45 3.42 -0.11 6.05
CA ALA A 45 3.56 1.33 6.02
C ALA A 45 5.03 1.79 6.02
N LYS A 46 5.88 1.12 6.80
CA LYS A 46 7.30 1.44 6.89
C LYS A 46 8.11 0.91 5.71
N ALA A 47 7.96 -0.38 5.38
CA ALA A 47 8.89 -1.09 4.48
C ALA A 47 8.30 -1.46 3.11
N GLY A 48 7.01 -1.22 2.84
CA GLY A 48 6.42 -1.48 1.51
C GLY A 48 6.26 -2.95 1.12
N GLN A 49 6.38 -3.90 2.06
CA GLN A 49 6.38 -5.35 1.82
C GLN A 49 4.97 -5.93 1.54
N LEU A 50 4.24 -5.35 0.58
CA LEU A 50 2.85 -5.68 0.28
C LEU A 50 2.65 -7.17 -0.05
N LYS A 51 3.46 -7.76 -0.93
CA LYS A 51 3.30 -9.16 -1.37
C LYS A 51 3.37 -10.17 -0.22
N LYS A 52 4.25 -9.93 0.76
CA LYS A 52 4.43 -10.82 1.93
C LYS A 52 3.35 -10.60 2.98
N ASN A 53 2.96 -9.35 3.21
CA ASN A 53 2.13 -8.96 4.35
C ASN A 53 0.62 -9.00 4.06
N ILE A 54 0.19 -8.85 2.80
CA ILE A 54 -1.24 -8.92 2.44
C ILE A 54 -1.87 -10.27 2.80
N PRO A 55 -1.31 -11.44 2.43
CA PRO A 55 -1.91 -12.73 2.79
C PRO A 55 -2.02 -12.92 4.31
N LEU A 56 -1.02 -12.47 5.06
CA LEU A 56 -1.02 -12.53 6.53
C LEU A 56 -2.11 -11.64 7.14
N PHE A 57 -2.26 -10.41 6.62
CA PHE A 57 -3.31 -9.49 7.05
C PHE A 57 -4.70 -10.07 6.79
N LEU A 58 -4.92 -10.64 5.59
CA LEU A 58 -6.18 -11.29 5.23
C LEU A 58 -6.47 -12.49 6.14
N GLY A 59 -5.46 -13.31 6.47
CA GLY A 59 -5.59 -14.41 7.42
C GLY A 59 -6.02 -13.93 8.82
N VAL A 60 -5.41 -12.84 9.32
CA VAL A 60 -5.80 -12.22 10.60
C VAL A 60 -7.25 -11.73 10.56
N CYS A 61 -7.65 -11.02 9.50
CA CYS A 61 -9.02 -10.54 9.32
C CYS A 61 -10.02 -11.70 9.24
N PHE A 62 -9.68 -12.79 8.54
CA PHE A 62 -10.53 -13.96 8.39
C PHE A 62 -10.77 -14.66 9.74
N ILE A 63 -9.73 -14.84 10.56
CA ILE A 63 -9.86 -15.41 11.91
C ILE A 63 -10.74 -14.51 12.79
N LEU A 64 -10.52 -13.19 12.77
CA LEU A 64 -11.36 -12.24 13.51
C LEU A 64 -12.82 -12.29 13.06
N LEU A 65 -13.07 -12.46 11.76
CA LEU A 65 -14.41 -12.61 11.20
C LEU A 65 -15.09 -13.89 11.68
N ILE A 66 -14.39 -15.03 11.69
CA ILE A 66 -14.93 -16.30 12.23
C ILE A 66 -15.31 -16.15 13.70
N ILE A 67 -14.45 -15.49 14.50
CA ILE A 67 -14.73 -15.23 15.91
C ILE A 67 -15.99 -14.36 16.05
N LEU A 68 -16.12 -13.31 15.25
CA LEU A 68 -17.28 -12.43 15.27
C LEU A 68 -18.57 -13.17 14.89
N ILE A 69 -18.55 -13.99 13.84
CA ILE A 69 -19.69 -14.82 13.43
C ILE A 69 -20.10 -15.77 14.56
N ASN A 70 -19.13 -16.46 15.19
CA ASN A 70 -19.40 -17.35 16.31
C ASN A 70 -20.03 -16.60 17.51
N VAL A 71 -19.54 -15.39 17.80
CA VAL A 71 -20.13 -14.53 18.85
C VAL A 71 -21.58 -14.16 18.51
N ILE A 72 -21.87 -13.81 17.26
CA ILE A 72 -23.23 -13.47 16.81
C ILE A 72 -24.16 -14.67 16.95
N ILE A 73 -23.75 -15.85 16.47
CA ILE A 73 -24.53 -17.10 16.57
C ILE A 73 -24.80 -17.44 18.04
N THR A 74 -23.78 -17.40 18.89
CA THR A 74 -23.91 -17.71 20.32
C THR A 74 -24.82 -16.69 21.01
N CYS A 75 -24.69 -15.40 20.71
CA CYS A 75 -25.57 -14.38 21.23
C CYS A 75 -27.02 -14.60 20.79
N HIS A 76 -27.25 -14.98 19.52
CA HIS A 76 -28.59 -15.26 19.02
C HIS A 76 -29.22 -16.44 19.77
N ALA A 77 -28.47 -17.51 20.02
CA ALA A 77 -28.92 -18.65 20.82
C ALA A 77 -29.34 -18.23 22.24
N HIS A 78 -28.54 -17.40 22.92
CA HIS A 78 -28.90 -16.87 24.25
C HIS A 78 -30.14 -15.98 24.24
N MET A 79 -30.39 -15.26 23.14
CA MET A 79 -31.53 -14.35 23.02
C MET A 79 -32.84 -15.08 22.69
N LYS A 80 -32.80 -16.36 22.29
CA LYS A 80 -33.99 -17.17 21.98
C LYS A 80 -34.82 -17.47 23.24
N ASN A 81 -34.18 -17.54 24.40
CA ASN A 81 -34.83 -17.82 25.67
C ASN A 81 -35.27 -16.51 26.35
N SER A 82 -36.52 -16.09 26.12
CA SER A 82 -37.08 -14.83 26.63
C SER A 82 -37.11 -14.74 28.16
N PHE A 83 -37.14 -15.88 28.84
CA PHE A 83 -37.18 -16.01 30.30
C PHE A 83 -36.05 -15.25 31.01
N PHE A 84 -34.86 -15.17 30.42
CA PHE A 84 -33.69 -14.54 31.06
C PHE A 84 -33.76 -13.01 31.15
N TYR A 85 -34.71 -12.37 30.48
CA TYR A 85 -34.88 -10.91 30.52
C TYR A 85 -36.31 -10.45 30.77
N ASN A 86 -37.25 -11.38 30.97
CA ASN A 86 -38.64 -11.10 31.37
C ASN A 86 -38.94 -11.55 32.81
N SER A 87 -37.99 -12.18 33.52
CA SER A 87 -38.21 -12.69 34.88
C SER A 87 -38.52 -11.60 35.90
N SER A 88 -39.57 -11.80 36.70
CA SER A 88 -40.02 -10.85 37.73
C SER A 88 -39.31 -11.08 39.07
N SER A 89 -39.06 -12.33 39.44
CA SER A 89 -38.41 -12.69 40.70
C SER A 89 -37.55 -13.96 40.59
N ILE A 90 -36.51 -14.03 41.41
CA ILE A 90 -35.61 -15.19 41.51
C ILE A 90 -35.68 -15.70 42.93
N MET A 91 -35.93 -16.99 43.11
CA MET A 91 -35.87 -17.65 44.40
C MET A 91 -34.63 -18.55 44.44
N ALA A 92 -33.70 -18.26 45.34
CA ALA A 92 -32.57 -19.12 45.64
C ALA A 92 -32.83 -19.90 46.93
N ASP A 93 -32.76 -21.23 46.85
CA ASP A 93 -32.87 -22.17 47.97
C ASP A 93 -31.64 -23.10 47.99
N ASN A 94 -31.38 -23.77 49.11
CA ASN A 94 -30.14 -24.49 49.43
C ASN A 94 -29.65 -25.46 48.34
N ASN A 95 -30.55 -26.02 47.51
CA ASN A 95 -30.18 -26.92 46.42
C ASN A 95 -30.41 -26.35 45.01
N GLN A 96 -31.24 -25.31 44.85
CA GLN A 96 -31.73 -24.90 43.54
C GLN A 96 -31.97 -23.39 43.40
N LEU A 97 -31.78 -22.92 42.17
CA LEU A 97 -32.15 -21.59 41.71
C LEU A 97 -33.42 -21.68 40.87
N VAL A 98 -34.52 -21.12 41.38
CA VAL A 98 -35.81 -21.05 40.66
C VAL A 98 -35.98 -19.65 40.10
N ILE A 99 -36.18 -19.55 38.78
CA ILE A 99 -36.45 -18.30 38.08
C ILE A 99 -37.94 -18.26 37.76
N ASP A 100 -38.64 -17.25 38.27
CA ASP A 100 -40.05 -17.03 37.98
C ASP A 100 -40.18 -16.07 36.80
N ALA A 101 -40.68 -16.59 35.68
CA ALA A 101 -40.74 -15.85 34.43
C ALA A 101 -42.17 -15.43 34.02
N ASP A 102 -43.20 -16.15 34.49
CA ASP A 102 -44.66 -15.88 34.40
C ASP A 102 -45.40 -16.95 35.25
N GLU A 103 -46.67 -16.70 35.66
CA GLU A 103 -47.47 -17.54 36.60
C GLU A 103 -47.48 -19.06 36.32
N ASN A 104 -47.19 -19.49 35.07
CA ASN A 104 -47.18 -20.89 34.64
C ASN A 104 -45.81 -21.46 34.21
N ASN A 105 -44.71 -20.70 34.25
CA ASN A 105 -43.39 -21.16 33.78
C ASN A 105 -42.27 -20.88 34.79
N LYS A 106 -41.97 -21.87 35.62
CA LYS A 106 -40.84 -21.87 36.55
C LYS A 106 -39.70 -22.71 36.00
N ILE A 107 -38.52 -22.11 35.85
CA ILE A 107 -37.30 -22.83 35.43
C ILE A 107 -36.40 -23.02 36.65
N THR A 108 -35.97 -24.25 36.87
CA THR A 108 -35.15 -24.63 38.02
C THR A 108 -33.76 -25.07 37.57
N TYR A 109 -32.73 -24.42 38.11
CA TYR A 109 -31.33 -24.79 37.92
C TYR A 109 -30.77 -25.36 39.22
N GLN A 110 -30.18 -26.55 39.15
CA GLN A 110 -29.47 -27.14 40.29
C GLN A 110 -28.10 -26.49 40.45
N TRP A 111 -27.65 -26.23 41.68
CA TRP A 111 -26.34 -25.60 41.93
C TRP A 111 -25.16 -26.45 41.42
N ASP A 112 -25.32 -27.77 41.34
CA ASP A 112 -24.33 -28.69 40.75
C ASP A 112 -24.03 -28.39 39.28
N SER A 113 -24.98 -27.78 38.57
CA SER A 113 -24.80 -27.37 37.18
C SER A 113 -24.05 -26.05 37.02
N LEU A 114 -23.71 -25.35 38.11
CA LEU A 114 -23.00 -24.08 38.11
C LEU A 114 -21.51 -24.29 37.80
N THR A 115 -21.10 -23.86 36.62
CA THR A 115 -19.70 -23.95 36.18
C THR A 115 -18.83 -22.85 36.76
N LYS A 116 -19.36 -21.62 36.78
CA LYS A 116 -18.57 -20.43 37.08
C LYS A 116 -19.45 -19.29 37.56
N VAL A 117 -18.91 -18.51 38.48
CA VAL A 117 -19.46 -17.22 38.89
C VAL A 117 -18.42 -16.13 38.64
N LYS A 118 -18.85 -15.03 38.01
CA LYS A 118 -18.05 -13.82 37.88
C LYS A 118 -18.79 -12.63 38.46
N GLU A 119 -18.05 -11.60 38.85
CA GLU A 119 -18.65 -10.35 39.31
C GLU A 119 -18.09 -9.11 38.58
N ASN A 120 -18.93 -8.08 38.52
CA ASN A 120 -18.52 -6.70 38.28
C ASN A 120 -19.12 -5.77 39.35
N ARG A 121 -19.00 -4.45 39.18
CA ARG A 121 -19.51 -3.47 40.17
C ARG A 121 -21.03 -3.52 40.38
N LYS A 122 -21.82 -3.99 39.41
CA LYS A 122 -23.30 -3.94 39.42
C LYS A 122 -23.98 -5.31 39.28
N TRP A 123 -23.24 -6.35 38.88
CA TRP A 123 -23.80 -7.64 38.49
C TRP A 123 -22.95 -8.82 38.98
N TYR A 124 -23.62 -9.89 39.42
CA TYR A 124 -23.09 -11.25 39.43
C TYR A 124 -23.48 -11.95 38.13
N PHE A 125 -22.57 -12.70 37.55
CA PHE A 125 -22.74 -13.45 36.30
C PHE A 125 -22.58 -14.94 36.59
N MET A 126 -23.65 -15.69 36.42
CA MET A 126 -23.67 -17.14 36.62
C MET A 126 -23.67 -17.86 35.28
N PHE A 127 -22.89 -18.93 35.21
CA PHE A 127 -22.71 -19.76 34.02
C PHE A 127 -23.01 -21.20 34.37
N PHE A 128 -23.90 -21.84 33.61
CA PHE A 128 -24.34 -23.22 33.84
C PHE A 128 -23.83 -24.19 32.75
N ASN A 129 -23.82 -25.49 33.03
CA ASN A 129 -23.33 -26.55 32.13
C ASN A 129 -24.04 -26.60 30.78
N ASP A 130 -25.32 -26.24 30.75
CA ASP A 130 -26.16 -26.12 29.56
C ASP A 130 -25.85 -24.87 28.71
N LYS A 131 -24.78 -24.15 29.07
CA LYS A 131 -24.36 -22.86 28.49
C LYS A 131 -25.34 -21.73 28.81
N SER A 132 -26.22 -21.87 29.80
CA SER A 132 -27.07 -20.76 30.25
C SER A 132 -26.23 -19.69 30.95
N PHE A 133 -26.57 -18.42 30.69
CA PHE A 133 -25.90 -17.25 31.23
C PHE A 133 -26.92 -16.36 31.93
N PHE A 134 -26.70 -16.12 33.22
CA PHE A 134 -27.66 -15.35 34.02
C PHE A 134 -26.99 -14.23 34.81
N PRO A 135 -27.30 -12.95 34.50
CA PRO A 135 -26.84 -11.80 35.26
C PRO A 135 -27.84 -11.44 36.38
N ILE A 136 -27.37 -11.32 37.63
CA ILE A 136 -28.15 -10.86 38.79
C ILE A 136 -27.61 -9.51 39.29
N SER A 137 -28.49 -8.53 39.52
CA SER A 137 -28.10 -7.21 40.04
C SER A 137 -27.60 -7.29 41.49
N LYS A 138 -26.58 -6.49 41.82
CA LYS A 138 -26.04 -6.39 43.19
C LYS A 138 -26.88 -5.54 44.13
N ASP A 139 -27.76 -4.70 43.59
CA ASP A 139 -28.43 -3.61 44.32
C ASP A 139 -29.34 -4.11 45.48
N ASN A 140 -29.80 -5.37 45.44
CA ASN A 140 -30.70 -5.97 46.44
C ASN A 140 -30.20 -7.32 47.02
N SER A 141 -28.87 -7.54 47.07
CA SER A 141 -28.31 -8.90 47.25
C SER A 141 -27.14 -8.98 48.25
N GLY A 142 -27.30 -8.38 49.44
CA GLY A 142 -26.24 -8.30 50.46
C GLY A 142 -25.61 -9.65 50.83
N GLU A 143 -26.43 -10.68 51.05
CA GLU A 143 -26.00 -12.04 51.45
C GLU A 143 -25.71 -12.98 50.26
N LEU A 144 -25.99 -12.54 49.02
CA LEU A 144 -25.87 -13.40 47.84
C LEU A 144 -24.40 -13.75 47.53
N LYS A 145 -23.46 -12.89 47.91
CA LYS A 145 -22.04 -13.14 47.64
C LYS A 145 -21.53 -14.33 48.43
N ASP A 146 -21.78 -14.34 49.73
CA ASP A 146 -21.36 -15.40 50.65
C ASP A 146 -22.06 -16.72 50.28
N TYR A 147 -23.32 -16.63 49.86
CA TYR A 147 -24.09 -17.75 49.35
C TYR A 147 -23.50 -18.33 48.05
N LEU A 148 -23.09 -17.49 47.09
CA LEU A 148 -22.47 -17.95 45.85
C LEU A 148 -21.05 -18.52 46.08
N GLU A 149 -20.28 -17.92 46.99
CA GLU A 149 -18.93 -18.38 47.36
C GLU A 149 -18.94 -19.77 48.02
N ALA A 150 -20.05 -20.15 48.68
CA ALA A 150 -20.25 -21.51 49.20
C ALA A 150 -20.27 -22.60 48.11
N PHE A 151 -20.73 -22.26 46.89
CA PHE A 151 -20.79 -23.22 45.76
C PHE A 151 -19.60 -23.09 44.81
N LYS A 152 -19.22 -21.86 44.45
CA LYS A 152 -18.10 -21.57 43.52
C LYS A 152 -17.41 -20.24 43.86
N PRO A 153 -16.07 -20.15 43.74
CA PRO A 153 -15.35 -18.92 44.00
C PRO A 153 -15.75 -17.82 42.99
N VAL A 154 -16.16 -16.67 43.53
CA VAL A 154 -16.58 -15.51 42.73
C VAL A 154 -15.34 -14.78 42.18
N LYS A 155 -15.12 -14.87 40.87
CA LYS A 155 -13.96 -14.24 40.22
C LYS A 155 -14.30 -12.87 39.65
N ARG A 156 -13.40 -11.89 39.81
CA ARG A 156 -13.56 -10.57 39.17
C ARG A 156 -13.50 -10.68 37.64
N THR A 157 -14.31 -9.86 36.99
CA THR A 157 -14.35 -9.79 35.53
C THR A 157 -13.26 -8.86 34.98
N TYR A 158 -12.43 -9.36 34.06
CA TYR A 158 -11.34 -8.59 33.43
C TYR A 158 -11.75 -7.75 32.21
N LYS A 159 -13.06 -7.65 31.89
CA LYS A 159 -13.60 -6.93 30.72
C LYS A 159 -13.00 -5.53 30.52
N LYS A 160 -12.90 -4.74 31.60
CA LYS A 160 -12.37 -3.37 31.54
C LYS A 160 -10.91 -3.34 31.10
N ILE A 161 -10.11 -4.30 31.54
CA ILE A 161 -8.69 -4.42 31.17
C ILE A 161 -8.60 -4.78 29.68
N SER A 162 -9.42 -5.73 29.21
CA SER A 162 -9.47 -6.10 27.78
C SER A 162 -9.84 -4.90 26.88
N ILE A 163 -10.85 -4.10 27.29
CA ILE A 163 -11.26 -2.90 26.56
C ILE A 163 -10.13 -1.85 26.58
N LEU A 164 -9.53 -1.59 27.75
CA LEU A 164 -8.42 -0.64 27.87
C LEU A 164 -7.22 -1.06 27.01
N ALA A 165 -6.88 -2.35 27.00
CA ALA A 165 -5.80 -2.88 26.18
C ALA A 165 -6.07 -2.69 24.69
N LEU A 166 -7.31 -2.88 24.22
CA LEU A 166 -7.67 -2.60 22.83
C LEU A 166 -7.55 -1.11 22.49
N VAL A 167 -8.02 -0.22 23.37
CA VAL A 167 -7.89 1.24 23.19
C VAL A 167 -6.42 1.64 23.10
N LEU A 168 -5.57 1.15 24.01
CA LEU A 168 -4.12 1.39 23.98
C LEU A 168 -3.46 0.84 22.72
N ALA A 169 -3.78 -0.41 22.33
CA ALA A 169 -3.27 -1.02 21.10
C ALA A 169 -3.66 -0.21 19.86
N THR A 170 -4.88 0.34 19.85
CA THR A 170 -5.38 1.20 18.77
C THR A 170 -4.61 2.53 18.72
N ALA A 171 -4.45 3.20 19.88
CA ALA A 171 -3.71 4.46 19.97
C ALA A 171 -2.25 4.29 19.54
N CYS A 172 -1.57 3.24 20.02
CA CYS A 172 -0.21 2.91 19.61
C CYS A 172 -0.14 2.58 18.11
N GLY A 173 -1.05 1.73 17.61
CA GLY A 173 -1.10 1.35 16.20
C GLY A 173 -1.29 2.54 15.27
N ILE A 174 -2.23 3.42 15.58
CA ILE A 174 -2.47 4.68 14.86
C ILE A 174 -1.21 5.55 14.88
N TYR A 175 -0.58 5.73 16.04
CA TYR A 175 0.65 6.52 16.16
C TYR A 175 1.77 5.98 15.26
N PHE A 176 2.08 4.69 15.36
CA PHE A 176 3.15 4.08 14.58
C PHE A 176 2.87 4.09 13.08
N VAL A 177 1.65 3.76 12.64
CA VAL A 177 1.29 3.79 11.21
C VAL A 177 1.21 5.24 10.69
N GLY A 178 0.65 6.14 11.49
CA GLY A 178 0.51 7.55 11.17
C GLY A 178 1.85 8.24 10.98
N THR A 179 2.85 7.95 11.83
CA THR A 179 4.21 8.50 11.66
C THR A 179 4.84 8.09 10.33
N CYS A 180 4.54 6.89 9.81
CA CYS A 180 5.00 6.44 8.50
C CYS A 180 4.29 7.14 7.31
N ALA A 181 3.18 7.84 7.56
CA ALA A 181 2.47 8.64 6.56
C ALA A 181 2.96 10.09 6.50
N VAL A 182 3.68 10.56 7.53
CA VAL A 182 4.31 11.89 7.55
C VAL A 182 5.53 11.89 6.62
N ASN A 183 5.77 13.02 5.96
CA ASN A 183 6.76 13.20 4.89
C ASN A 183 8.07 12.43 5.14
N PHE A 184 8.40 11.56 4.17
CA PHE A 184 9.66 10.79 4.08
C PHE A 184 9.97 9.81 5.23
N ASN A 185 9.02 9.53 6.15
CA ASN A 185 9.22 8.60 7.27
C ASN A 185 8.87 7.13 6.99
N GLY A 186 8.58 6.78 5.74
CA GLY A 186 8.29 5.41 5.36
C GLY A 186 7.81 5.29 3.92
N HIS A 187 7.67 4.04 3.47
CA HIS A 187 7.16 3.72 2.13
C HIS A 187 5.73 4.26 1.91
N LEU A 188 4.92 4.36 2.96
CA LEU A 188 3.58 4.94 2.88
C LEU A 188 3.63 6.44 2.53
N ALA A 189 4.52 7.22 3.15
CA ALA A 189 4.70 8.63 2.84
C ALA A 189 5.10 8.84 1.37
N TRP A 190 6.03 8.04 0.85
CA TRP A 190 6.38 8.05 -0.57
C TRP A 190 5.18 7.75 -1.45
N LYS A 191 4.39 6.71 -1.11
CA LYS A 191 3.22 6.35 -1.91
C LYS A 191 2.12 7.41 -1.89
N ILE A 192 1.92 8.07 -0.74
CA ILE A 192 1.00 9.20 -0.60
C ILE A 192 1.50 10.38 -1.43
N ASN A 193 2.81 10.65 -1.41
CA ASN A 193 3.40 11.73 -2.20
C ASN A 193 3.22 11.46 -3.69
N GLU A 194 3.60 10.28 -4.20
CA GLU A 194 3.36 9.85 -5.58
C GLU A 194 1.88 10.03 -5.99
N LEU A 195 0.94 9.60 -5.14
CA LEU A 195 -0.49 9.76 -5.42
C LEU A 195 -0.94 11.23 -5.51
N LYS A 196 -0.28 12.13 -4.79
CA LYS A 196 -0.60 13.58 -4.79
C LYS A 196 0.09 14.33 -5.93
N THR A 197 1.33 13.95 -6.26
CA THR A 197 2.18 14.70 -7.18
C THR A 197 2.18 14.15 -8.59
N ASP A 198 2.01 12.84 -8.75
CA ASP A 198 2.22 12.20 -10.04
C ASP A 198 1.01 12.34 -10.95
N LYS A 199 1.26 12.80 -12.17
CA LYS A 199 0.25 12.85 -13.23
C LYS A 199 0.33 11.60 -14.08
N LYS A 200 -0.82 11.07 -14.48
CA LYS A 200 -0.92 9.89 -15.35
C LYS A 200 -1.52 10.26 -16.70
N ALA A 201 -0.88 9.79 -17.77
CA ALA A 201 -1.35 9.94 -19.14
C ALA A 201 -1.61 8.56 -19.77
N GLU A 202 -2.74 8.41 -20.43
CA GLU A 202 -3.10 7.21 -21.19
C GLU A 202 -2.74 7.41 -22.65
N ILE A 203 -2.12 6.40 -23.27
CA ILE A 203 -1.63 6.47 -24.64
C ILE A 203 -2.15 5.26 -25.38
N LYS A 204 -2.86 5.50 -26.49
CA LYS A 204 -3.45 4.45 -27.31
C LYS A 204 -2.38 3.69 -28.10
N ASP A 205 -1.40 4.42 -28.66
CA ASP A 205 -0.39 3.85 -29.55
C ASP A 205 1.03 3.99 -28.97
N MET A 206 1.43 3.02 -28.14
CA MET A 206 2.76 2.95 -27.54
C MET A 206 3.75 2.19 -28.44
N ASN A 207 4.12 2.80 -29.58
CA ASN A 207 5.04 2.21 -30.54
C ASN A 207 6.19 3.17 -30.90
N MET A 208 7.44 2.73 -30.76
CA MET A 208 8.65 3.52 -30.98
C MET A 208 8.80 4.02 -32.42
N TYR A 209 8.31 3.27 -33.41
CA TYR A 209 8.44 3.63 -34.82
C TYR A 209 7.46 4.73 -35.25
N THR A 210 6.31 4.83 -34.59
CA THR A 210 5.28 5.85 -34.90
C THR A 210 5.31 7.01 -33.92
N LEU A 211 5.28 6.73 -32.61
CA LEU A 211 5.27 7.73 -31.53
C LEU A 211 6.59 8.50 -31.49
N LYS A 212 7.71 7.80 -31.72
CA LYS A 212 9.08 8.28 -31.53
C LYS A 212 9.30 8.89 -30.14
N PHE A 213 10.49 9.46 -29.90
CA PHE A 213 10.76 10.20 -28.67
C PHE A 213 9.98 11.52 -28.61
N GLN A 214 9.73 12.17 -29.76
CA GLN A 214 8.92 13.38 -29.84
C GLN A 214 7.52 13.20 -29.22
N GLY A 215 6.85 12.07 -29.49
CA GLY A 215 5.55 11.78 -28.91
C GLY A 215 5.59 11.68 -27.38
N ILE A 216 6.64 11.06 -26.83
CA ILE A 216 6.88 11.01 -25.37
C ILE A 216 7.01 12.42 -24.79
N ILE A 217 7.71 13.33 -25.47
CA ILE A 217 7.85 14.73 -25.03
C ILE A 217 6.54 15.49 -25.15
N ASN A 218 5.74 15.24 -26.18
CA ASN A 218 4.42 15.87 -26.34
C ASN A 218 3.49 15.51 -25.17
N ILE A 219 3.54 14.26 -24.68
CA ILE A 219 2.77 13.82 -23.51
C ILE A 219 3.10 14.63 -22.25
N LEU A 220 4.39 14.99 -22.04
CA LEU A 220 4.77 15.90 -20.96
C LEU A 220 4.11 17.26 -21.14
N LYS A 221 4.28 17.87 -22.33
CA LYS A 221 3.78 19.21 -22.63
C LYS A 221 2.26 19.33 -22.53
N ASP A 222 1.54 18.26 -22.85
CA ASP A 222 0.07 18.21 -22.76
C ASP A 222 -0.44 18.12 -21.30
N LYS A 223 0.33 17.51 -20.41
CA LYS A 223 -0.07 17.27 -19.01
C LYS A 223 0.49 18.28 -18.02
N GLU A 224 1.58 18.94 -18.38
CA GLU A 224 2.34 19.82 -17.51
C GLU A 224 2.82 21.04 -18.25
N LYS A 225 2.69 22.21 -17.60
CA LYS A 225 3.29 23.44 -18.12
C LYS A 225 4.80 23.33 -17.93
N THR A 226 5.50 23.14 -19.03
CA THR A 226 6.96 23.05 -19.10
C THR A 226 7.58 24.43 -19.26
N GLU A 227 8.83 24.56 -18.81
CA GLU A 227 9.67 25.71 -19.05
C GLU A 227 10.11 25.80 -20.53
N PRO A 228 10.47 27.00 -21.02
CA PRO A 228 10.84 27.21 -22.42
C PRO A 228 12.12 26.46 -22.82
N ASN A 229 13.11 26.40 -21.93
CA ASN A 229 14.39 25.76 -22.20
C ASN A 229 14.44 24.39 -21.51
N LEU A 230 14.57 23.32 -22.29
CA LEU A 230 14.56 21.96 -21.79
C LEU A 230 15.88 21.26 -22.11
N MET A 231 16.45 20.58 -21.12
CA MET A 231 17.67 19.79 -21.26
C MET A 231 17.41 18.39 -20.75
N THR A 232 18.06 17.38 -21.32
CA THR A 232 18.08 16.04 -20.72
C THR A 232 19.47 15.46 -20.84
N ASN A 233 19.80 14.54 -19.94
CA ASN A 233 21.00 13.72 -19.99
C ASN A 233 20.68 12.25 -19.72
N SER A 234 19.40 11.87 -19.79
CA SER A 234 18.97 10.50 -19.54
C SER A 234 17.72 10.19 -20.34
N VAL A 235 17.88 9.34 -21.33
CA VAL A 235 16.80 8.66 -22.04
C VAL A 235 17.15 7.19 -22.07
N ASP A 236 16.22 6.35 -21.60
CA ASP A 236 16.28 4.90 -21.74
C ASP A 236 14.91 4.46 -22.27
N ILE A 237 14.88 3.81 -23.43
CA ILE A 237 13.66 3.29 -24.05
C ILE A 237 13.93 1.85 -24.44
N LYS A 238 13.06 0.92 -24.04
CA LYS A 238 13.10 -0.48 -24.43
C LYS A 238 11.85 -0.84 -25.21
N PHE A 239 12.00 -1.52 -26.33
CA PHE A 239 10.89 -1.86 -27.23
C PHE A 239 11.08 -3.23 -27.88
N GLU A 240 9.97 -3.78 -28.36
CA GLU A 240 9.91 -5.07 -29.05
C GLU A 240 10.22 -4.92 -30.53
N LYS A 241 10.41 -6.05 -31.21
CA LYS A 241 10.73 -6.09 -32.64
C LYS A 241 9.72 -5.35 -33.53
N ASP A 242 8.44 -5.39 -33.17
CA ASP A 242 7.35 -4.68 -33.85
C ASP A 242 7.26 -3.18 -33.52
N GLY A 243 8.14 -2.70 -32.63
CA GLY A 243 8.19 -1.31 -32.17
C GLY A 243 7.44 -1.08 -30.86
N THR A 244 6.71 -2.06 -30.32
CA THR A 244 5.91 -1.88 -29.11
C THR A 244 6.80 -1.53 -27.92
N ILE A 245 6.58 -0.37 -27.30
CA ILE A 245 7.39 0.10 -26.17
C ILE A 245 7.08 -0.74 -24.93
N LYS A 246 8.11 -1.36 -24.36
CA LYS A 246 8.03 -2.13 -23.09
C LYS A 246 8.15 -1.21 -21.88
N SER A 247 9.13 -0.33 -21.93
CA SER A 247 9.40 0.61 -20.85
C SER A 247 10.16 1.81 -21.38
N PHE A 248 10.01 2.95 -20.74
CA PHE A 248 10.94 4.05 -20.90
C PHE A 248 11.10 4.83 -19.60
N GLU A 249 12.23 5.47 -19.46
CA GLU A 249 12.52 6.43 -18.40
C GLU A 249 13.32 7.59 -18.99
N THR A 250 12.86 8.81 -18.73
CA THR A 250 13.60 10.01 -19.10
C THR A 250 13.46 11.09 -18.03
N TYR A 251 14.56 11.78 -17.75
CA TYR A 251 14.58 12.91 -16.83
C TYR A 251 14.88 14.19 -17.62
N ILE A 252 14.01 15.19 -17.50
CA ILE A 252 14.10 16.44 -18.24
C ILE A 252 14.22 17.58 -17.23
N TYR A 253 15.23 18.42 -17.41
CA TYR A 253 15.43 19.65 -16.64
C TYR A 253 14.76 20.81 -17.38
N GLY A 254 13.99 21.61 -16.64
CA GLY A 254 13.33 22.81 -17.14
C GLY A 254 13.95 24.08 -16.59
N PHE A 255 14.35 24.96 -17.50
CA PHE A 255 15.01 26.23 -17.20
C PHE A 255 14.19 27.41 -17.71
N ASP A 256 14.14 28.48 -16.93
CA ASP A 256 13.50 29.73 -17.36
C ASP A 256 14.24 30.40 -18.53
N ASN A 257 13.76 31.58 -18.94
CA ASN A 257 14.37 32.36 -20.02
C ASN A 257 15.80 32.80 -19.71
N ASP A 258 16.16 32.88 -18.42
CA ASP A 258 17.48 33.28 -17.94
C ASP A 258 18.39 32.05 -17.68
N TYR A 259 17.97 30.87 -18.12
CA TYR A 259 18.66 29.59 -17.94
C TYR A 259 18.88 29.17 -16.47
N ASN A 260 18.02 29.62 -15.56
CA ASN A 260 17.99 29.16 -14.17
C ASN A 260 17.09 27.93 -14.02
N LEU A 261 17.57 26.91 -13.30
CA LEU A 261 16.82 25.67 -13.09
C LEU A 261 15.55 25.93 -12.24
N LYS A 262 14.38 25.59 -12.80
CA LYS A 262 13.09 25.71 -12.10
C LYS A 262 12.50 24.36 -11.76
N SER A 263 12.45 23.45 -12.72
CA SER A 263 11.75 22.17 -12.55
C SER A 263 12.56 21.00 -13.08
N GLY A 264 12.26 19.82 -12.56
CA GLY A 264 12.65 18.54 -13.11
C GLY A 264 11.42 17.69 -13.41
N TYR A 265 11.44 16.96 -14.52
CA TYR A 265 10.36 16.10 -14.96
C TYR A 265 10.90 14.69 -15.16
N LEU A 266 10.48 13.76 -14.32
CA LEU A 266 10.71 12.34 -14.52
C LEU A 266 9.49 11.76 -15.23
N LEU A 267 9.68 11.30 -16.46
CA LEU A 267 8.67 10.51 -17.16
C LEU A 267 9.10 9.06 -17.10
N TYR A 268 8.17 8.20 -16.69
CA TYR A 268 8.41 6.77 -16.69
C TYR A 268 7.20 5.97 -17.16
N TYR A 269 7.49 4.85 -17.80
CA TYR A 269 6.52 3.88 -18.26
C TYR A 269 7.09 2.49 -18.14
N ASP A 270 6.25 1.56 -17.69
CA ASP A 270 6.57 0.14 -17.62
C ASP A 270 5.28 -0.64 -17.86
N ARG A 271 5.19 -1.27 -19.04
CA ARG A 271 4.03 -2.03 -19.48
C ARG A 271 3.64 -3.15 -18.52
N SER A 272 4.60 -3.70 -17.77
CA SER A 272 4.34 -4.75 -16.77
C SER A 272 3.64 -4.23 -15.52
N LYS A 273 3.71 -2.90 -15.26
CA LYS A 273 3.17 -2.26 -14.06
C LYS A 273 1.92 -1.43 -14.34
N SER A 274 1.83 -0.79 -15.52
CA SER A 274 0.77 0.17 -15.83
C SER A 274 0.63 0.37 -17.35
N SER A 275 -0.60 0.55 -17.84
CA SER A 275 -0.86 1.00 -19.21
C SER A 275 -0.68 2.52 -19.39
N LYS A 276 -0.46 3.26 -18.29
CA LYS A 276 -0.33 4.72 -18.26
C LYS A 276 1.11 5.15 -18.03
N VAL A 277 1.53 6.21 -18.73
CA VAL A 277 2.77 6.95 -18.46
C VAL A 277 2.57 7.78 -17.21
N THR A 278 3.60 7.79 -16.37
CA THR A 278 3.61 8.61 -15.17
C THR A 278 4.59 9.75 -15.33
N ILE A 279 4.18 10.93 -14.90
CA ILE A 279 4.93 12.18 -14.96
C ILE A 279 5.06 12.68 -13.52
N HIS A 280 6.28 12.73 -13.04
CA HIS A 280 6.61 13.30 -11.74
C HIS A 280 7.32 14.63 -11.94
N LYS A 281 6.74 15.71 -11.40
CA LYS A 281 7.35 17.04 -11.40
C LYS A 281 8.00 17.31 -10.06
N GLN A 282 9.25 17.74 -10.11
CA GLN A 282 9.99 18.26 -8.98
C GLN A 282 10.23 19.76 -9.20
N ASP A 283 9.72 20.59 -8.29
CA ASP A 283 10.00 22.04 -8.30
C ASP A 283 11.23 22.32 -7.45
N TRP A 284 12.20 23.02 -8.03
CA TRP A 284 13.45 23.41 -7.39
C TRP A 284 13.43 24.84 -6.85
N GLY A 285 12.47 25.69 -7.24
CA GLY A 285 12.37 27.06 -6.77
C GLY A 285 13.66 27.88 -6.91
N SER A 286 14.48 27.59 -7.92
CA SER A 286 15.83 28.15 -8.15
C SER A 286 16.94 27.69 -7.18
N LYS A 287 16.73 26.64 -6.40
CA LYS A 287 17.74 26.01 -5.52
C LYS A 287 18.50 24.84 -6.17
N GLY A 288 18.23 24.57 -7.44
CA GLY A 288 18.89 23.53 -8.20
C GLY A 288 20.36 23.87 -8.49
N THR A 289 21.24 22.86 -8.48
CA THR A 289 22.68 23.03 -8.75
C THR A 289 23.06 22.75 -10.21
N ILE A 290 22.15 22.16 -11.00
CA ILE A 290 22.38 21.84 -12.40
C ILE A 290 22.32 23.12 -13.24
N LYS A 291 23.35 23.33 -14.05
CA LYS A 291 23.44 24.42 -15.02
C LYS A 291 22.99 23.95 -16.39
N TYR A 292 22.36 24.84 -17.15
CA TYR A 292 22.00 24.56 -18.53
C TYR A 292 23.25 24.34 -19.39
N ASN A 293 23.21 23.31 -20.23
CA ASN A 293 24.24 23.00 -21.21
C ASN A 293 23.57 22.86 -22.57
N SER A 294 23.89 23.76 -23.49
CA SER A 294 23.31 23.81 -24.84
C SER A 294 23.60 22.55 -25.66
N GLN A 295 24.69 21.83 -25.38
CA GLN A 295 24.98 20.56 -26.05
C GLN A 295 24.07 19.41 -25.58
N ASN A 296 23.40 19.56 -24.44
CA ASN A 296 22.41 18.60 -23.93
C ASN A 296 20.97 19.10 -24.13
N ASP A 297 20.78 20.13 -24.96
CA ASP A 297 19.44 20.66 -25.24
C ASP A 297 18.54 19.54 -25.79
N LEU A 298 17.31 19.48 -25.29
CA LEU A 298 16.35 18.43 -25.62
C LEU A 298 16.06 18.38 -27.13
N SER A 299 16.12 19.52 -27.83
CA SER A 299 15.90 19.61 -29.27
C SER A 299 16.92 18.80 -30.08
N ILE A 300 18.16 18.67 -29.61
CA ILE A 300 19.22 17.91 -30.29
C ILE A 300 18.81 16.44 -30.38
N ILE A 301 18.40 15.84 -29.26
CA ILE A 301 18.03 14.42 -29.18
C ILE A 301 16.74 14.16 -29.94
N ILE A 302 15.77 15.07 -29.82
CA ILE A 302 14.53 15.03 -30.60
C ILE A 302 14.86 15.00 -32.10
N ASN A 303 15.72 15.90 -32.57
CA ASN A 303 16.10 15.99 -33.97
C ASN A 303 16.82 14.70 -34.43
N MET A 304 17.83 14.25 -33.68
CA MET A 304 18.54 13.00 -33.98
C MET A 304 17.58 11.81 -34.09
N LEU A 305 16.73 11.55 -33.09
CA LEU A 305 15.81 10.41 -33.11
C LEU A 305 14.70 10.53 -34.14
N ASN A 306 14.36 11.74 -34.59
CA ASN A 306 13.43 11.92 -35.68
C ASN A 306 14.05 11.55 -37.04
N LYS A 307 15.36 11.80 -37.20
CA LYS A 307 16.14 11.56 -38.43
C LYS A 307 16.67 10.13 -38.53
N ILE A 308 17.00 9.50 -37.40
CA ILE A 308 17.46 8.12 -37.37
C ILE A 308 16.29 7.19 -37.72
N ASN A 309 16.46 6.36 -38.75
CA ASN A 309 15.51 5.30 -39.08
C ASN A 309 15.74 4.09 -38.16
N VAL A 310 15.24 4.20 -36.92
CA VAL A 310 15.39 3.18 -35.87
C VAL A 310 14.93 1.80 -36.34
N LYS A 311 13.84 1.73 -37.12
CA LYS A 311 13.26 0.47 -37.60
C LYS A 311 14.24 -0.29 -38.48
N ASP A 312 14.86 0.39 -39.44
CA ASP A 312 15.81 -0.24 -40.34
C ASP A 312 17.13 -0.56 -39.63
N ASP A 313 17.54 0.30 -38.70
CA ASP A 313 18.76 0.15 -37.90
C ASP A 313 18.75 -1.14 -37.06
N VAL A 314 17.63 -1.42 -36.37
CA VAL A 314 17.51 -2.62 -35.51
C VAL A 314 17.16 -3.89 -36.29
N LYS A 315 16.56 -3.76 -37.48
CA LYS A 315 16.12 -4.92 -38.30
C LYS A 315 17.28 -5.85 -38.65
N VAL A 316 18.49 -5.29 -38.77
CA VAL A 316 19.72 -6.04 -39.12
C VAL A 316 20.07 -7.09 -38.07
N TRP A 317 19.75 -6.84 -36.79
CA TRP A 317 20.11 -7.75 -35.69
C TRP A 317 19.11 -8.89 -35.50
N ASN A 318 17.85 -8.71 -35.93
CA ASN A 318 16.78 -9.71 -35.80
C ASN A 318 16.57 -10.24 -34.36
N GLU A 319 16.73 -9.37 -33.36
CA GLU A 319 16.55 -9.73 -31.95
C GLU A 319 15.10 -9.49 -31.47
N PRO A 320 14.66 -10.14 -30.38
CA PRO A 320 13.31 -9.97 -29.86
C PRO A 320 13.08 -8.59 -29.21
N THR A 321 14.14 -7.94 -28.72
CA THR A 321 14.07 -6.67 -28.00
C THR A 321 15.24 -5.77 -28.33
N TYR A 322 14.97 -4.47 -28.35
CA TYR A 322 15.92 -3.41 -28.62
C TYR A 322 15.81 -2.31 -27.58
N ALA A 323 16.85 -1.49 -27.47
CA ALA A 323 16.87 -0.34 -26.60
C ALA A 323 17.57 0.87 -27.23
N ILE A 324 17.13 2.05 -26.81
CA ILE A 324 17.75 3.34 -27.10
C ILE A 324 18.22 3.93 -25.77
N MET A 325 19.47 4.37 -25.73
CA MET A 325 20.04 5.04 -24.57
C MET A 325 20.72 6.34 -24.96
N TYR A 326 20.46 7.40 -24.20
CA TYR A 326 21.18 8.66 -24.24
C TYR A 326 21.60 9.05 -22.82
N LYS A 327 22.87 9.40 -22.63
CA LYS A 327 23.45 9.77 -21.34
C LYS A 327 24.18 11.12 -21.35
N GLY A 328 23.76 12.03 -22.24
CA GLY A 328 24.44 13.31 -22.44
C GLY A 328 25.61 13.22 -23.43
N ILE A 329 26.56 14.13 -23.27
CA ILE A 329 27.84 14.14 -23.98
C ILE A 329 28.64 12.90 -23.58
N ARG A 330 29.09 12.14 -24.58
CA ARG A 330 30.03 11.03 -24.40
C ARG A 330 31.30 11.29 -25.17
N ASP A 331 32.36 10.70 -24.66
CA ASP A 331 33.72 10.76 -25.18
C ASP A 331 34.10 9.34 -25.58
N PHE A 332 34.30 9.13 -26.88
CA PHE A 332 34.67 7.84 -27.45
C PHE A 332 36.16 7.77 -27.82
N GLY A 333 36.92 8.85 -27.61
CA GLY A 333 38.30 8.90 -28.05
C GLY A 333 38.39 8.67 -29.56
N TYR A 334 39.32 7.79 -29.92
CA TYR A 334 39.55 7.35 -31.29
C TYR A 334 38.83 6.03 -31.63
N ASN A 335 37.88 5.57 -30.79
CA ASN A 335 37.16 4.32 -31.01
C ASN A 335 36.10 4.51 -32.12
N LEU A 336 36.18 3.70 -33.17
CA LEU A 336 35.27 3.70 -34.31
C LEU A 336 34.13 2.67 -34.22
N ASP A 337 34.16 1.77 -33.22
CA ASP A 337 33.22 0.67 -33.10
C ASP A 337 31.77 1.16 -33.04
N GLY A 338 31.02 0.83 -34.09
CA GLY A 338 29.60 1.19 -34.21
C GLY A 338 29.33 2.69 -34.27
N ILE A 339 30.35 3.55 -34.42
CA ILE A 339 30.17 5.00 -34.50
C ILE A 339 29.50 5.40 -35.81
N ARG A 340 28.52 6.29 -35.69
CA ARG A 340 27.80 6.93 -36.78
C ARG A 340 27.74 8.41 -36.46
N LEU A 341 28.42 9.25 -37.21
CA LEU A 341 28.36 10.70 -37.02
C LEU A 341 27.08 11.20 -37.67
N ILE A 342 26.31 12.03 -36.94
CA ILE A 342 25.07 12.62 -37.44
C ILE A 342 25.16 14.14 -37.34
N ASP A 343 24.92 14.80 -38.46
CA ASP A 343 24.90 16.27 -38.52
C ASP A 343 23.52 16.86 -38.17
N LYS A 344 23.43 18.19 -38.20
CA LYS A 344 22.19 18.95 -37.94
C LYS A 344 21.06 18.60 -38.91
N ASP A 345 21.40 18.23 -40.15
CA ASP A 345 20.45 17.95 -41.23
C ASP A 345 19.97 16.49 -41.18
N GLY A 346 20.67 15.65 -40.42
CA GLY A 346 20.42 14.23 -40.21
C GLY A 346 21.22 13.33 -41.16
N ASN A 347 22.23 13.87 -41.86
CA ASN A 347 23.11 13.05 -42.67
C ASN A 347 23.99 12.21 -41.75
N ILE A 348 24.08 10.93 -42.06
CA ILE A 348 24.84 9.96 -41.27
C ILE A 348 26.10 9.57 -42.04
N THR A 349 27.26 9.78 -41.44
CA THR A 349 28.54 9.31 -41.97
C THR A 349 29.16 8.27 -41.03
N ILE A 350 29.82 7.26 -41.61
CA ILE A 350 30.53 6.24 -40.85
C ILE A 350 32.02 6.56 -40.98
N PRO A 351 32.69 7.00 -39.89
CA PRO A 351 34.09 7.37 -39.94
C PRO A 351 34.94 6.12 -40.22
N LYS A 352 35.87 6.23 -41.17
CA LYS A 352 36.85 5.16 -41.49
C LYS A 352 38.14 5.31 -40.68
N THR A 353 38.45 6.54 -40.29
CA THR A 353 39.62 6.97 -39.52
C THR A 353 39.14 7.90 -38.42
N ALA A 354 39.80 7.86 -37.27
CA ALA A 354 39.58 8.83 -36.20
C ALA A 354 40.70 9.88 -36.28
N GLU A 355 40.46 10.94 -37.05
CA GLU A 355 41.41 12.05 -37.18
C GLU A 355 41.36 12.95 -35.94
N ASP A 356 40.15 13.14 -35.40
CA ASP A 356 39.89 13.83 -34.15
C ASP A 356 39.23 12.92 -33.11
N ASP A 357 39.29 13.37 -31.86
CA ASP A 357 38.55 12.78 -30.75
C ASP A 357 37.03 12.85 -30.97
N ILE A 358 36.36 11.69 -30.95
CA ILE A 358 34.93 11.56 -31.20
C ILE A 358 34.18 11.84 -29.90
N LYS A 359 33.73 13.08 -29.75
CA LYS A 359 33.04 13.55 -28.56
C LYS A 359 31.79 14.36 -28.90
N GLY A 360 30.69 14.05 -28.21
CA GLY A 360 29.46 14.79 -28.37
C GLY A 360 28.24 14.10 -27.78
N PRO A 361 27.06 14.73 -27.90
CA PRO A 361 25.78 14.11 -27.54
C PRO A 361 25.60 12.79 -28.30
N ALA A 362 25.42 11.68 -27.57
CA ALA A 362 25.48 10.36 -28.17
C ALA A 362 24.27 9.48 -27.84
N ILE A 363 23.63 8.96 -28.88
CA ILE A 363 22.51 8.03 -28.80
C ILE A 363 23.03 6.63 -29.17
N SER A 364 22.87 5.68 -28.27
CA SER A 364 23.18 4.27 -28.51
C SER A 364 21.90 3.50 -28.76
N ILE A 365 21.82 2.81 -29.90
CA ILE A 365 20.82 1.79 -30.19
C ILE A 365 21.49 0.44 -30.02
N TYR A 366 20.87 -0.48 -29.29
CA TYR A 366 21.49 -1.76 -28.94
C TYR A 366 20.48 -2.87 -28.63
N CYS A 367 20.99 -4.10 -28.54
CA CYS A 367 20.25 -5.28 -28.08
C CYS A 367 20.57 -5.54 -26.60
N PRO A 368 19.61 -5.34 -25.68
CA PRO A 368 19.84 -5.53 -24.25
C PRO A 368 20.36 -6.94 -23.92
N GLY A 369 21.48 -7.01 -23.20
CA GLY A 369 22.11 -8.26 -22.76
C GLY A 369 22.93 -8.98 -23.84
N ARG A 370 23.11 -8.36 -25.02
CA ARG A 370 23.91 -8.91 -26.13
C ARG A 370 25.00 -7.95 -26.59
N GLU A 371 25.33 -6.93 -25.81
CA GLU A 371 26.26 -5.86 -26.17
C GLU A 371 27.70 -6.35 -26.40
N GLN A 372 28.07 -7.52 -25.85
CA GLN A 372 29.36 -8.18 -26.10
C GLN A 372 29.40 -8.92 -27.44
N ALA A 373 28.24 -9.35 -27.95
CA ALA A 373 28.12 -10.12 -29.19
C ALA A 373 27.68 -9.25 -30.39
N ILE A 374 26.93 -8.18 -30.12
CA ILE A 374 26.37 -7.26 -31.11
C ILE A 374 26.84 -5.86 -30.74
N ILE A 375 27.66 -5.26 -31.62
CA ILE A 375 28.16 -3.91 -31.43
C ILE A 375 26.99 -2.92 -31.52
N PRO A 376 26.75 -2.08 -30.50
CA PRO A 376 25.74 -1.02 -30.54
C PRO A 376 25.98 -0.03 -31.68
N HIS A 377 24.91 0.44 -32.31
CA HIS A 377 25.00 1.61 -33.19
C HIS A 377 24.97 2.89 -32.35
N ARG A 378 26.02 3.69 -32.48
CA ARG A 378 26.30 4.85 -31.63
C ARG A 378 26.29 6.11 -32.50
N PHE A 379 25.17 6.81 -32.48
CA PHE A 379 24.98 8.06 -33.20
C PHE A 379 25.55 9.21 -32.38
N VAL A 380 26.60 9.88 -32.87
CA VAL A 380 27.25 11.01 -32.20
C VAL A 380 26.95 12.28 -32.97
N TYR A 381 26.35 13.26 -32.29
CA TYR A 381 25.98 14.52 -32.92
C TYR A 381 27.21 15.41 -33.16
N MET A 382 27.43 15.78 -34.42
CA MET A 382 28.48 16.70 -34.85
C MET A 382 27.90 17.72 -35.84
N PRO A 383 27.58 18.96 -35.41
CA PRO A 383 26.85 19.93 -36.24
C PRO A 383 27.61 20.48 -37.49
N GLY A 384 28.77 19.93 -37.85
CA GLY A 384 29.73 20.49 -38.82
C GLY A 384 30.44 21.71 -38.22
N SER A 385 31.76 21.87 -38.27
CA SER A 385 32.79 21.40 -39.21
C SER A 385 33.96 20.69 -38.50
N GLN A 386 34.36 19.51 -39.00
CA GLN A 386 35.73 19.00 -39.11
C GLN A 386 35.70 18.00 -40.28
N ALA A 387 35.60 18.54 -41.48
CA ALA A 387 35.85 17.82 -42.73
C ALA A 387 36.73 18.78 -43.54
N ASN A 388 38.04 18.65 -43.33
CA ASN A 388 39.05 19.18 -44.23
C ASN A 388 39.67 18.01 -44.98
#